data_AF-A0A853ZTU7-F1
#
_entry.id   AF-A0A853ZTU7-F1
#
_cell.length_a   1.000
_cell.length_b   1.000
_cell.length_c   1.000
_cell.angle_alpha   90.00
_cell.angle_beta   90.00
_cell.angle_gamma   90.00
#
_symmetry.space_group_name_H-M   'P 1'
#
loop_
_entity.id
_entity.type
_entity.pdbx_description
1 polymer ?
#
loop_
_entity_poly.entity_id
_entity_poly.type
_entity_poly.pdbx_seq_one_letter_code
_entity_poly.pdbx_strand_id
1 'polypeptide(L)'
;MKLPSHSLDKRFLALGLASVLGLQGCANIDSASLNPTSWSGGDWMKCGLAIAAGAAAGAAVSGGNDKGAGILIGSVAGMAACFAINAKSVQTKTAEEVEKQYKTAGKKQPAQPELVSYETSIQPGMTIKRGQPITVVSNIVAISGSAQPVSEIKEDIRLFAPNETKPLKEGSKVANTKGGSGGYENTFTITLDERAPQGIYRIETSVAVNGKPANTRINSVQLVMIDRETWQLAYLD
;
A
#
# COMPACT_ATOMS: atom_id res chain seq x y z
N MET A 1 10.56 76.85 -11.10
CA MET A 1 10.61 75.89 -9.97
C MET A 1 9.82 74.67 -10.40
N LYS A 2 10.48 73.51 -10.47
CA LYS A 2 10.10 72.34 -11.27
C LYS A 2 9.48 71.29 -10.35
N LEU A 3 8.26 70.83 -10.67
CA LEU A 3 7.61 69.69 -10.03
C LEU A 3 8.33 68.39 -10.38
N PRO A 4 8.59 67.48 -9.42
CA PRO A 4 8.89 66.10 -9.75
C PRO A 4 7.61 65.25 -9.76
N SER A 5 7.36 64.66 -10.93
CA SER A 5 6.51 63.49 -11.14
C SER A 5 7.24 62.23 -10.68
N HIS A 6 6.60 61.37 -9.89
CA HIS A 6 7.00 59.95 -9.82
C HIS A 6 5.76 59.06 -9.87
N SER A 7 5.84 58.11 -10.81
CA SER A 7 4.89 57.08 -11.17
C SER A 7 4.58 56.14 -10.01
N LEU A 8 3.28 55.90 -9.76
CA LEU A 8 2.80 54.79 -8.93
C LEU A 8 3.16 53.45 -9.60
N ASP A 9 4.07 52.71 -8.98
CA ASP A 9 4.35 51.32 -9.31
C ASP A 9 3.17 50.41 -8.93
N LYS A 10 2.63 49.72 -9.94
CA LYS A 10 1.56 48.72 -9.88
C LYS A 10 2.00 47.42 -9.21
N ARG A 11 2.45 47.47 -7.96
CA ARG A 11 2.91 46.26 -7.24
C ARG A 11 2.46 46.16 -5.79
N PHE A 12 1.32 46.73 -5.40
CA PHE A 12 0.73 46.43 -4.08
C PHE A 12 -0.79 46.60 -4.12
N LEU A 13 -1.52 45.62 -4.68
CA LEU A 13 -2.97 45.50 -4.50
C LEU A 13 -3.44 44.08 -4.82
N ALA A 14 -3.24 43.17 -3.86
CA ALA A 14 -4.02 41.94 -3.70
C ALA A 14 -3.78 41.35 -2.30
N LEU A 15 -3.99 42.18 -1.27
CA LEU A 15 -4.12 41.77 0.12
C LEU A 15 -5.58 42.01 0.50
N GLY A 16 -6.36 40.95 0.64
CA GLY A 16 -7.71 41.04 1.21
C GLY A 16 -8.69 40.00 0.67
N LEU A 17 -8.73 38.81 1.28
CA LEU A 17 -9.94 38.11 1.72
C LEU A 17 -9.59 36.69 2.21
N ALA A 18 -9.17 36.59 3.46
CA ALA A 18 -9.33 35.39 4.29
C ALA A 18 -9.08 35.78 5.75
N SER A 19 -9.98 36.60 6.31
CA SER A 19 -10.02 36.85 7.74
C SER A 19 -11.26 36.21 8.32
N VAL A 20 -11.04 35.52 9.44
CA VAL A 20 -12.02 35.14 10.47
C VAL A 20 -12.76 33.81 10.27
N LEU A 21 -12.05 32.71 10.53
CA LEU A 21 -12.59 31.60 11.33
C LEU A 21 -11.47 31.06 12.24
N GLY A 22 -11.48 31.48 13.51
CA GLY A 22 -11.07 30.66 14.66
C GLY A 22 -9.61 30.20 14.78
N LEU A 23 -8.64 31.12 14.81
CA LEU A 23 -7.33 30.87 15.42
C LEU A 23 -7.41 31.15 16.93
N GLN A 24 -8.04 30.26 17.70
CA GLN A 24 -7.76 30.07 19.14
C GLN A 24 -8.02 28.62 19.50
N GLY A 25 -6.98 27.79 19.37
CA GLY A 25 -7.03 26.37 19.65
C GLY A 25 -5.76 25.61 19.27
N CYS A 26 -4.59 26.26 19.35
CA CYS A 26 -3.29 25.60 19.18
C CYS A 26 -2.51 25.71 20.51
N ALA A 27 -3.11 25.20 21.57
CA ALA A 27 -2.43 24.85 22.82
C ALA A 27 -3.34 23.81 23.49
N ASN A 28 -2.84 22.59 23.67
CA ASN A 28 -3.57 21.38 24.07
C ASN A 28 -4.36 20.67 22.95
N ILE A 29 -3.64 20.23 21.91
CA ILE A 29 -4.06 18.97 21.27
C ILE A 29 -3.63 17.88 22.25
N ASP A 30 -4.58 17.43 23.08
CA ASP A 30 -4.40 16.31 23.98
C ASP A 30 -4.19 15.04 23.14
N SER A 31 -3.19 14.24 23.48
CA SER A 31 -2.79 13.00 22.80
C SER A 31 -3.95 12.01 22.65
N ALA A 32 -4.97 12.14 23.51
CA ALA A 32 -6.19 11.35 23.49
C ALA A 32 -7.16 11.72 22.34
N SER A 33 -7.03 12.90 21.73
CA SER A 33 -7.88 13.38 20.64
C SER A 33 -7.43 12.96 19.23
N LEU A 34 -6.28 12.27 19.13
CA LEU A 34 -5.70 11.79 17.88
C LEU A 34 -5.94 10.30 17.63
N ASN A 35 -7.07 9.74 18.08
CA ASN A 35 -7.41 8.36 17.78
C ASN A 35 -8.31 8.29 16.52
N PRO A 36 -7.79 7.91 15.34
CA PRO A 36 -8.55 7.89 14.08
C PRO A 36 -9.67 6.84 14.05
N THR A 37 -9.80 6.01 15.09
CA THR A 37 -10.77 4.92 15.16
C THR A 37 -12.16 5.35 15.66
N SER A 38 -12.34 6.55 16.22
CA SER A 38 -13.59 6.97 16.86
C SER A 38 -14.54 7.81 16.00
N TRP A 39 -14.19 8.12 14.74
CA TRP A 39 -14.94 9.07 13.91
C TRP A 39 -15.76 8.39 12.80
N SER A 40 -17.03 8.79 12.67
CA SER A 40 -18.03 8.24 11.72
C SER A 40 -17.99 8.82 10.29
N GLY A 41 -16.95 9.59 9.92
CA GLY A 41 -16.77 10.14 8.57
C GLY A 41 -16.29 9.10 7.54
N GLY A 42 -16.56 9.35 6.25
CA GLY A 42 -16.09 8.49 5.15
C GLY A 42 -14.56 8.40 5.02
N ASP A 43 -14.06 7.33 4.40
CA ASP A 43 -12.63 6.96 4.38
C ASP A 43 -11.68 8.07 3.92
N TRP A 44 -12.11 8.94 3.00
CA TRP A 44 -11.28 10.05 2.52
C TRP A 44 -11.00 11.13 3.59
N MET A 45 -11.93 11.37 4.53
CA MET A 45 -11.74 12.32 5.63
C MET A 45 -10.82 11.77 6.72
N LYS A 46 -10.92 10.46 7.01
CA LYS A 46 -9.99 9.77 7.93
C LYS A 46 -8.56 9.85 7.42
N CYS A 47 -8.41 9.71 6.11
CA CYS A 47 -7.18 9.92 5.38
C CYS A 47 -6.57 11.32 5.56
N GLY A 48 -7.36 12.37 5.29
CA GLY A 48 -6.91 13.76 5.41
C GLY A 48 -6.49 14.13 6.83
N LEU A 49 -7.21 13.63 7.84
CA LEU A 49 -6.93 13.91 9.25
C LEU A 49 -5.71 13.16 9.79
N ALA A 50 -5.48 11.90 9.38
CA ALA A 50 -4.28 11.17 9.75
C ALA A 50 -3.01 11.85 9.21
N ILE A 51 -3.09 12.42 8.01
CA ILE A 51 -2.02 13.23 7.41
C ILE A 51 -1.78 14.52 8.20
N ALA A 52 -2.85 15.21 8.60
CA ALA A 52 -2.77 16.44 9.41
C ALA A 52 -2.19 16.17 10.81
N ALA A 53 -2.57 15.06 11.45
CA ALA A 53 -2.04 14.63 12.74
C ALA A 53 -0.54 14.29 12.67
N GLY A 54 -0.12 13.56 11.62
CA GLY A 54 1.29 13.26 11.38
C GLY A 54 2.14 14.50 11.13
N ALA A 55 1.60 15.48 10.40
CA ALA A 55 2.28 16.76 10.16
C ALA A 55 2.42 17.61 11.45
N ALA A 56 1.41 17.62 12.31
CA ALA A 56 1.45 18.33 13.59
C ALA A 56 2.45 17.70 14.58
N ALA A 57 2.53 16.37 14.63
CA ALA A 57 3.53 15.67 15.44
C ALA A 57 4.97 15.86 14.91
N GLY A 58 5.17 15.87 13.59
CA GLY A 58 6.47 16.13 12.98
C GLY A 58 6.97 17.58 13.18
N ALA A 59 6.06 18.56 13.26
CA ALA A 59 6.41 19.95 13.52
C ALA A 59 6.86 20.21 14.98
N ALA A 60 6.51 19.34 15.93
CA ALA A 60 6.91 19.47 17.33
C ALA A 60 8.35 19.02 17.62
N VAL A 61 8.97 18.23 16.72
CA VAL A 61 10.34 17.72 16.88
C VAL A 61 11.41 18.53 16.12
N SER A 62 11.04 19.42 15.20
CA SER A 62 12.00 20.36 14.58
C SER A 62 12.18 21.62 15.42
N GLY A 63 12.78 21.45 16.60
CA GLY A 63 13.21 22.57 17.44
C GLY A 63 14.47 23.22 16.86
N GLY A 64 14.34 24.44 16.34
CA GLY A 64 15.43 25.43 16.31
C GLY A 64 16.32 25.49 15.05
N ASN A 65 16.20 26.63 14.35
CA ASN A 65 17.23 27.36 13.59
C ASN A 65 17.70 27.00 12.17
N ASP A 66 17.20 25.96 11.50
CA ASP A 66 17.44 25.80 10.05
C ASP A 66 16.13 25.85 9.25
N LYS A 67 15.80 27.04 8.73
CA LYS A 67 14.60 27.29 7.90
C LYS A 67 14.64 26.66 6.49
N GLY A 68 15.50 25.67 6.25
CA GLY A 68 15.69 25.02 4.96
C GLY A 68 15.55 23.50 4.95
N ALA A 69 15.36 22.83 6.09
CA ALA A 69 15.46 21.36 6.18
C ALA A 69 14.37 20.73 7.06
N GLY A 70 13.11 21.14 6.87
CA GLY A 70 12.02 20.84 7.79
C GLY A 70 10.83 20.06 7.22
N ILE A 71 11.02 19.15 6.25
CA ILE A 71 10.02 18.12 5.90
C ILE A 71 10.78 16.84 5.54
N LEU A 72 11.23 16.07 6.54
CA LEU A 72 11.64 14.69 6.25
C LEU A 72 11.55 13.72 7.43
N ILE A 73 11.13 14.14 8.63
CA ILE A 73 11.07 13.26 9.80
C ILE A 73 9.66 13.28 10.39
N GLY A 74 8.79 12.52 9.72
CA GLY A 74 7.47 12.07 10.14
C GLY A 74 7.17 10.79 9.38
N SER A 75 8.17 9.92 9.33
CA SER A 75 8.32 8.82 8.38
C SER A 75 7.39 7.65 8.70
N VAL A 76 6.83 7.08 7.64
CA VAL A 76 6.07 5.82 7.56
C VAL A 76 4.63 5.85 8.15
N ALA A 77 4.40 6.34 9.37
CA ALA A 77 3.09 6.18 10.03
C ALA A 77 1.97 7.06 9.43
N GLY A 78 2.26 8.32 9.09
CA GLY A 78 1.29 9.24 8.47
C GLY A 78 1.00 8.95 6.99
N MET A 79 1.80 8.09 6.37
CA MET A 79 1.63 7.67 4.98
C MET A 79 0.68 6.46 4.90
N ALA A 80 0.85 5.47 5.78
CA ALA A 80 0.07 4.21 5.80
C ALA A 80 -1.46 4.40 5.84
N ALA A 81 -1.93 5.53 6.36
CA ALA A 81 -3.35 5.83 6.54
C ALA A 81 -4.17 5.83 5.23
N CYS A 82 -3.56 6.08 4.06
CA CYS A 82 -4.27 6.17 2.78
C CYS A 82 -3.98 5.08 1.76
N PHE A 83 -3.13 4.11 2.10
CA PHE A 83 -2.89 2.97 1.22
C PHE A 83 -4.08 2.03 1.29
N ALA A 84 -4.72 1.77 0.16
CA ALA A 84 -5.74 0.75 0.01
C ALA A 84 -5.11 -0.50 -0.61
N ILE A 85 -5.41 -1.66 -0.02
CA ILE A 85 -5.17 -2.96 -0.65
C ILE A 85 -6.53 -3.52 -1.04
N ASN A 86 -6.78 -3.59 -2.35
CA ASN A 86 -7.98 -4.23 -2.87
C ASN A 86 -7.66 -5.68 -3.20
N ALA A 87 -8.45 -6.61 -2.68
CA ALA A 87 -8.21 -8.04 -2.84
C ALA A 87 -9.40 -8.73 -3.53
N LYS A 88 -9.12 -9.42 -4.63
CA LYS A 88 -10.08 -10.23 -5.39
C LYS A 88 -9.59 -11.67 -5.45
N SER A 89 -10.53 -12.61 -5.47
CA SER A 89 -10.24 -14.01 -5.75
C SER A 89 -11.20 -14.57 -6.79
N VAL A 90 -10.70 -15.42 -7.68
CA VAL A 90 -11.48 -16.15 -8.68
C VAL A 90 -11.01 -17.60 -8.70
N GLN A 91 -11.95 -18.54 -8.72
CA GLN A 91 -11.63 -19.95 -8.92
C GLN A 91 -11.22 -20.20 -10.37
N THR A 92 -10.04 -20.76 -10.59
CA THR A 92 -9.48 -21.06 -11.92
C THR A 92 -9.49 -22.55 -12.25
N LYS A 93 -9.58 -23.43 -11.22
CA LYS A 93 -9.74 -24.88 -11.40
C LYS A 93 -10.70 -25.44 -10.36
N THR A 94 -11.53 -26.40 -10.76
CA THR A 94 -12.44 -27.11 -9.86
C THR A 94 -11.73 -28.15 -9.02
N ALA A 95 -12.42 -28.70 -8.02
CA ALA A 95 -11.88 -29.78 -7.19
C ALA A 95 -11.58 -31.03 -8.04
N GLU A 96 -12.50 -31.40 -8.92
CA GLU A 96 -12.40 -32.57 -9.79
C GLU A 96 -11.22 -32.45 -10.76
N GLU A 97 -11.01 -31.25 -11.31
CA GLU A 97 -9.88 -30.97 -12.21
C GLU A 97 -8.54 -31.12 -11.48
N VAL A 98 -8.41 -30.53 -10.28
CA VAL A 98 -7.18 -30.62 -9.50
C VAL A 98 -6.90 -32.05 -9.06
N GLU A 99 -7.89 -32.77 -8.55
CA GLU A 99 -7.73 -34.14 -8.09
C GLU A 99 -7.41 -35.10 -9.24
N LYS A 100 -8.05 -34.91 -10.40
CA LYS A 100 -7.72 -35.66 -11.62
C LYS A 100 -6.28 -35.38 -12.04
N GLN A 101 -5.87 -34.11 -12.13
CA GLN A 101 -4.51 -33.71 -12.50
C GLN A 101 -3.48 -34.32 -11.55
N TYR A 102 -3.74 -34.28 -10.24
CA TYR A 102 -2.86 -34.82 -9.21
C TYR A 102 -2.71 -36.34 -9.32
N LYS A 103 -3.81 -37.08 -9.54
CA LYS A 103 -3.78 -38.53 -9.77
C LYS A 103 -3.06 -38.89 -11.08
N THR A 104 -3.31 -38.16 -12.17
CA THR A 104 -2.63 -38.41 -13.46
C THR A 104 -1.13 -38.11 -13.41
N ALA A 105 -0.68 -37.24 -12.50
CA ALA A 105 0.74 -37.01 -12.23
C ALA A 105 1.39 -38.14 -11.40
N GLY A 106 0.67 -39.24 -11.14
CA GLY A 106 1.17 -40.39 -10.37
C GLY A 106 1.28 -40.14 -8.87
N LYS A 107 0.73 -39.02 -8.37
CA LYS A 107 0.81 -38.67 -6.95
C LYS A 107 -0.34 -39.33 -6.18
N LYS A 108 -0.03 -39.83 -4.98
CA LYS A 108 -1.02 -40.36 -4.03
C LYS A 108 -1.61 -39.21 -3.23
N GLN A 109 -2.93 -39.23 -3.03
CA GLN A 109 -3.61 -38.22 -2.22
C GLN A 109 -2.95 -38.12 -0.83
N PRO A 110 -2.61 -36.92 -0.38
CA PRO A 110 -1.92 -36.73 0.90
C PRO A 110 -2.87 -37.05 2.07
N ALA A 111 -2.32 -37.36 3.24
CA ALA A 111 -3.13 -37.59 4.44
C ALA A 111 -3.85 -36.30 4.91
N GLN A 112 -3.18 -35.17 4.75
CA GLN A 112 -3.63 -33.85 5.18
C GLN A 112 -3.70 -32.93 3.96
N PRO A 113 -4.58 -31.92 3.95
CA PRO A 113 -4.62 -30.89 2.92
C PRO A 113 -3.27 -30.22 2.76
N GLU A 114 -2.87 -30.00 1.52
CA GLU A 114 -1.61 -29.37 1.20
C GLU A 114 -1.73 -28.43 -0.01
N LEU A 115 -0.75 -27.55 -0.10
CA LEU A 115 -0.55 -26.69 -1.25
C LEU A 115 0.20 -27.46 -2.33
N VAL A 116 -0.40 -27.58 -3.52
CA VAL A 116 0.18 -28.26 -4.69
C VAL A 116 1.12 -27.33 -5.44
N SER A 117 0.70 -26.08 -5.65
CA SER A 117 1.52 -25.06 -6.31
C SER A 117 1.17 -23.67 -5.81
N TYR A 118 2.17 -22.80 -5.79
CA TYR A 118 2.02 -21.39 -5.43
C TYR A 118 3.01 -20.53 -6.18
N GLU A 119 2.49 -19.74 -7.10
CA GLU A 119 3.26 -18.84 -7.95
C GLU A 119 2.72 -17.42 -7.84
N THR A 120 3.63 -16.44 -7.84
CA THR A 120 3.29 -15.02 -7.74
C THR A 120 3.94 -14.25 -8.87
N SER A 121 3.23 -13.28 -9.42
CA SER A 121 3.76 -12.34 -10.41
C SER A 121 3.38 -10.91 -10.05
N ILE A 122 4.22 -9.96 -10.45
CA ILE A 122 3.97 -8.52 -10.25
C ILE A 122 3.73 -7.87 -11.60
N GLN A 123 2.65 -7.11 -11.68
CA GLN A 123 2.27 -6.30 -12.83
C GLN A 123 2.28 -4.81 -12.47
N PRO A 124 2.71 -3.92 -13.40
CA PRO A 124 3.14 -4.22 -14.77
C PRO A 124 4.56 -4.81 -14.88
N GLY A 125 5.30 -4.85 -13.78
CA GLY A 125 6.67 -5.35 -13.74
C GLY A 125 7.36 -4.93 -12.44
N MET A 126 8.66 -5.16 -12.36
CA MET A 126 9.45 -4.90 -11.16
C MET A 126 9.90 -3.43 -11.01
N THR A 127 9.63 -2.58 -12.01
CA THR A 127 9.87 -1.14 -11.93
C THR A 127 8.56 -0.42 -12.15
N ILE A 128 8.15 0.42 -11.20
CA ILE A 128 6.91 1.17 -11.26
C ILE A 128 7.16 2.66 -11.10
N LYS A 129 6.27 3.45 -11.71
CA LYS A 129 6.23 4.89 -11.52
C LYS A 129 5.39 5.24 -10.29
N ARG A 130 5.71 6.36 -9.64
CA ARG A 130 4.87 6.95 -8.58
C ARG A 130 3.42 7.12 -9.06
N GLY A 131 2.47 6.79 -8.19
CA GLY A 131 1.03 6.81 -8.49
C GLY A 131 0.53 5.66 -9.37
N GLN A 132 1.41 4.84 -9.94
CA GLN A 132 1.01 3.65 -10.69
C GLN A 132 0.64 2.52 -9.71
N PRO A 133 -0.50 1.84 -9.89
CA PRO A 133 -0.86 0.71 -9.04
C PRO A 133 0.07 -0.48 -9.29
N ILE A 134 0.48 -1.13 -8.21
CA ILE A 134 1.13 -2.44 -8.21
C ILE A 134 0.05 -3.49 -8.11
N THR A 135 0.06 -4.45 -9.01
CA THR A 135 -0.84 -5.61 -8.92
C THR A 135 -0.02 -6.87 -8.68
N VAL A 136 -0.32 -7.56 -7.59
CA VAL A 136 0.26 -8.87 -7.27
C VAL A 136 -0.77 -9.92 -7.63
N VAL A 137 -0.41 -10.81 -8.55
CA VAL A 137 -1.27 -11.91 -9.00
C VAL A 137 -0.68 -13.22 -8.52
N SER A 138 -1.46 -13.94 -7.73
CA SER A 138 -1.08 -15.18 -7.07
C SER A 138 -1.92 -16.33 -7.60
N ASN A 139 -1.27 -17.37 -8.11
CA ASN A 139 -1.89 -18.60 -8.56
C ASN A 139 -1.67 -19.69 -7.50
N ILE A 140 -2.76 -20.15 -6.90
CA ILE A 140 -2.76 -21.06 -5.76
C ILE A 140 -3.50 -22.34 -6.16
N VAL A 141 -2.88 -23.50 -5.97
CA VAL A 141 -3.57 -24.79 -6.14
C VAL A 141 -3.42 -25.59 -4.86
N ALA A 142 -4.54 -26.02 -4.29
CA ALA A 142 -4.56 -26.85 -3.09
C ALA A 142 -5.33 -28.15 -3.35
N ILE A 143 -4.91 -29.21 -2.67
CA ILE A 143 -5.57 -30.52 -2.72
C ILE A 143 -6.02 -30.95 -1.33
N SER A 144 -7.19 -31.56 -1.28
CA SER A 144 -7.75 -32.15 -0.06
C SER A 144 -6.95 -33.37 0.39
N GLY A 145 -6.80 -33.51 1.70
CA GLY A 145 -6.26 -34.71 2.31
C GLY A 145 -7.28 -35.85 2.33
N SER A 146 -6.82 -37.07 2.56
CA SER A 146 -7.70 -38.22 2.78
C SER A 146 -8.35 -38.20 4.17
N ALA A 147 -7.71 -37.59 5.17
CA ALA A 147 -8.26 -37.50 6.53
C ALA A 147 -9.16 -36.27 6.72
N GLN A 148 -8.90 -35.18 5.99
CA GLN A 148 -9.71 -33.97 6.05
C GLN A 148 -9.63 -33.19 4.73
N PRO A 149 -10.70 -32.49 4.32
CA PRO A 149 -10.68 -31.65 3.13
C PRO A 149 -9.99 -30.31 3.37
N VAL A 150 -9.66 -29.62 2.29
CA VAL A 150 -9.36 -28.17 2.36
C VAL A 150 -10.63 -27.45 2.83
N SER A 151 -10.54 -26.66 3.89
CA SER A 151 -11.61 -25.79 4.38
C SER A 151 -11.34 -24.32 4.08
N GLU A 152 -10.08 -23.90 4.17
CA GLU A 152 -9.67 -22.51 3.97
C GLU A 152 -8.32 -22.44 3.26
N ILE A 153 -8.22 -21.54 2.29
CA ILE A 153 -6.98 -21.12 1.65
C ILE A 153 -6.89 -19.62 1.86
N LYS A 154 -6.05 -19.20 2.81
CA LYS A 154 -5.86 -17.79 3.15
C LYS A 154 -4.50 -17.32 2.65
N GLU A 155 -4.50 -16.18 1.96
CA GLU A 155 -3.29 -15.49 1.56
C GLU A 155 -3.21 -14.13 2.27
N ASP A 156 -2.06 -13.86 2.86
CA ASP A 156 -1.71 -12.59 3.48
C ASP A 156 -0.64 -11.89 2.63
N ILE A 157 -0.76 -10.58 2.45
CA ILE A 157 0.22 -9.73 1.77
C ILE A 157 0.75 -8.66 2.72
N ARG A 158 2.05 -8.41 2.67
CA ARG A 158 2.74 -7.36 3.43
C ARG A 158 3.64 -6.54 2.53
N LEU A 159 3.47 -5.23 2.56
CA LEU A 159 4.31 -4.27 1.85
C LEU A 159 5.29 -3.63 2.84
N PHE A 160 6.57 -3.61 2.49
CA PHE A 160 7.63 -2.94 3.25
C PHE A 160 8.24 -1.82 2.42
N ALA A 161 8.43 -0.67 3.04
CA ALA A 161 9.13 0.45 2.43
C ALA A 161 10.66 0.19 2.37
N PRO A 162 11.42 0.97 1.57
CA PRO A 162 12.86 0.80 1.48
C PRO A 162 13.54 0.88 2.84
N ASN A 163 14.39 -0.12 3.13
CA ASN A 163 15.15 -0.25 4.40
C ASN A 163 14.31 -0.39 5.67
N GLU A 164 12.99 -0.60 5.56
CA GLU A 164 12.11 -0.80 6.70
C GLU A 164 11.89 -2.29 6.99
N THR A 165 11.89 -2.65 8.27
CA THR A 165 11.59 -4.02 8.74
C THR A 165 10.15 -4.19 9.16
N LYS A 166 9.42 -3.09 9.37
CA LYS A 166 7.99 -3.10 9.69
C LYS A 166 7.16 -2.97 8.41
N PRO A 167 6.05 -3.71 8.29
CA PRO A 167 5.17 -3.57 7.15
C PRO A 167 4.52 -2.19 7.16
N LEU A 168 4.62 -1.49 6.03
CA LEU A 168 3.90 -0.24 5.75
C LEU A 168 2.39 -0.51 5.65
N LYS A 169 2.02 -1.64 5.04
CA LYS A 169 0.63 -2.06 4.87
C LYS A 169 0.53 -3.57 4.81
N GLU A 170 -0.59 -4.09 5.30
CA GLU A 170 -0.93 -5.50 5.23
C GLU A 170 -2.35 -5.68 4.67
N GLY A 171 -2.60 -6.82 4.05
CA GLY A 171 -3.90 -7.22 3.54
C GLY A 171 -4.05 -8.73 3.56
N SER A 172 -5.28 -9.21 3.51
CA SER A 172 -5.59 -10.64 3.56
C SER A 172 -6.73 -10.98 2.62
N LYS A 173 -6.71 -12.18 2.05
CA LYS A 173 -7.82 -12.72 1.27
C LYS A 173 -7.95 -14.23 1.44
N VAL A 174 -9.16 -14.69 1.75
CA VAL A 174 -9.53 -16.09 1.61
C VAL A 174 -9.91 -16.34 0.14
N ALA A 175 -9.25 -17.31 -0.48
CA ALA A 175 -9.37 -17.58 -1.91
C ALA A 175 -10.60 -18.45 -2.24
N ASN A 176 -10.86 -19.45 -1.42
CA ASN A 176 -11.94 -20.40 -1.66
C ASN A 176 -13.26 -19.93 -1.01
N THR A 177 -14.38 -20.09 -1.73
CA THR A 177 -15.73 -19.84 -1.20
C THR A 177 -16.41 -21.11 -0.70
N LYS A 178 -15.90 -22.28 -1.07
CA LYS A 178 -16.37 -23.60 -0.67
C LYS A 178 -15.17 -24.45 -0.26
N GLY A 179 -15.38 -25.41 0.65
CA GLY A 179 -14.37 -26.40 0.99
C GLY A 179 -14.12 -27.38 -0.17
N GLY A 180 -12.95 -27.98 -0.19
CA GLY A 180 -12.49 -28.93 -1.19
C GLY A 180 -11.25 -28.47 -1.96
N SER A 181 -10.72 -29.39 -2.76
CA SER A 181 -9.59 -29.12 -3.66
C SER A 181 -9.94 -27.98 -4.64
N GLY A 182 -8.93 -27.31 -5.19
CA GLY A 182 -9.19 -26.28 -6.21
C GLY A 182 -7.98 -25.44 -6.57
N GLY A 183 -8.09 -24.76 -7.72
CA GLY A 183 -7.17 -23.74 -8.17
C GLY A 183 -7.80 -22.36 -8.10
N TYR A 184 -7.05 -21.37 -7.65
CA TYR A 184 -7.53 -20.02 -7.41
C TYR A 184 -6.50 -19.00 -7.88
N GLU A 185 -6.99 -17.90 -8.42
CA GLU A 185 -6.21 -16.70 -8.68
C GLU A 185 -6.63 -15.63 -7.68
N ASN A 186 -5.66 -15.17 -6.89
CA ASN A 186 -5.81 -14.02 -6.01
C ASN A 186 -5.12 -12.81 -6.63
N THR A 187 -5.76 -11.65 -6.50
CA THR A 187 -5.21 -10.38 -6.96
C THR A 187 -5.22 -9.38 -5.81
N PHE A 188 -4.05 -8.83 -5.49
CA PHE A 188 -3.91 -7.69 -4.60
C PHE A 188 -3.47 -6.47 -5.40
N THR A 189 -4.27 -5.40 -5.37
CA THR A 189 -3.89 -4.11 -5.95
C THR A 189 -3.50 -3.15 -4.85
N ILE A 190 -2.27 -2.65 -4.95
CA ILE A 190 -1.65 -1.70 -4.01
C ILE A 190 -1.39 -0.41 -4.78
N THR A 191 -1.93 0.70 -4.29
CA THR A 191 -1.57 2.03 -4.83
C THR A 191 -0.68 2.73 -3.83
N LEU A 192 0.51 3.12 -4.27
CA LEU A 192 1.41 3.91 -3.44
C LEU A 192 1.01 5.39 -3.47
N ASP A 193 1.08 6.06 -2.32
CA ASP A 193 0.79 7.50 -2.25
C ASP A 193 1.85 8.34 -3.00
N GLU A 194 1.51 9.59 -3.33
CA GLU A 194 2.43 10.50 -4.02
C GLU A 194 3.65 10.90 -3.19
N ARG A 195 3.70 10.57 -1.91
CA ARG A 195 4.81 10.91 -1.01
C ARG A 195 5.72 9.71 -0.75
N ALA A 196 5.38 8.52 -1.25
CA ALA A 196 6.12 7.27 -1.10
C ALA A 196 7.61 7.47 -1.43
N PRO A 197 8.57 7.18 -0.52
CA PRO A 197 9.98 7.38 -0.84
C PRO A 197 10.39 6.54 -2.05
N GLN A 198 11.23 7.09 -2.92
CA GLN A 198 11.85 6.32 -4.00
C GLN A 198 12.70 5.18 -3.40
N GLY A 199 12.72 4.02 -4.05
CA GLY A 199 13.57 2.91 -3.62
C GLY A 199 12.96 1.54 -3.92
N ILE A 200 13.61 0.50 -3.40
CA ILE A 200 13.17 -0.88 -3.52
C ILE A 200 12.18 -1.19 -2.40
N TYR A 201 10.92 -1.42 -2.77
CA TYR A 201 9.88 -1.93 -1.89
C TYR A 201 9.92 -3.44 -1.92
N ARG A 202 9.67 -4.05 -0.76
CA ARG A 202 9.58 -5.50 -0.63
C ARG A 202 8.13 -5.89 -0.40
N ILE A 203 7.67 -6.88 -1.15
CA ILE A 203 6.32 -7.42 -1.08
C ILE A 203 6.44 -8.87 -0.66
N GLU A 204 5.94 -9.18 0.52
CA GLU A 204 5.82 -10.56 0.99
C GLU A 204 4.38 -11.02 0.83
N THR A 205 4.22 -12.26 0.36
CA THR A 205 2.93 -12.93 0.30
C THR A 205 3.07 -14.31 0.92
N SER A 206 2.14 -14.68 1.80
CA SER A 206 2.17 -15.97 2.50
C SER A 206 0.82 -16.66 2.41
N VAL A 207 0.83 -17.93 2.04
CA VAL A 207 -0.37 -18.77 1.95
C VAL A 207 -0.40 -19.75 3.11
N ALA A 208 -1.57 -19.86 3.73
CA ALA A 208 -1.92 -20.88 4.68
C ALA A 208 -3.10 -21.73 4.16
N VAL A 209 -3.03 -23.05 4.40
CA VAL A 209 -4.09 -24.00 4.11
C VAL A 209 -4.62 -24.54 5.44
N ASN A 210 -5.91 -24.39 5.70
CA ASN A 210 -6.57 -24.73 6.96
C ASN A 210 -5.84 -24.14 8.18
N GLY A 211 -5.42 -22.88 8.09
CA GLY A 211 -4.67 -22.18 9.15
C GLY A 211 -3.21 -22.62 9.32
N LYS A 212 -2.73 -23.62 8.57
CA LYS A 212 -1.32 -24.04 8.61
C LYS A 212 -0.52 -23.28 7.54
N PRO A 213 0.59 -22.62 7.91
CA PRO A 213 1.48 -21.98 6.94
C PRO A 213 1.95 -23.00 5.90
N ALA A 214 1.80 -22.68 4.62
CA ALA A 214 2.13 -23.58 3.53
C ALA A 214 3.30 -23.05 2.69
N ASN A 215 3.30 -21.76 2.34
CA ASN A 215 4.39 -21.18 1.56
C ASN A 215 4.46 -19.66 1.69
N THR A 216 5.63 -19.09 1.41
CA THR A 216 5.88 -17.64 1.37
C THR A 216 6.66 -17.28 0.11
N ARG A 217 6.32 -16.15 -0.51
CA ARG A 217 7.04 -15.56 -1.64
C ARG A 217 7.40 -14.12 -1.30
N ILE A 218 8.62 -13.74 -1.67
CA ILE A 218 9.15 -12.39 -1.49
C ILE A 218 9.50 -11.87 -2.88
N ASN A 219 8.93 -10.72 -3.21
CA ASN A 219 9.21 -10.01 -4.45
C ASN A 219 9.68 -8.59 -4.12
N SER A 220 10.45 -8.00 -5.03
CA SER A 220 10.96 -6.64 -4.88
C SER A 220 10.53 -5.79 -6.05
N VAL A 221 10.13 -4.55 -5.78
CA VAL A 221 9.70 -3.58 -6.78
C VAL A 221 10.44 -2.27 -6.58
N GLN A 222 11.10 -1.79 -7.63
CA GLN A 222 11.71 -0.47 -7.66
C GLN A 222 10.66 0.59 -7.98
N LEU A 223 10.42 1.49 -7.02
CA LEU A 223 9.71 2.74 -7.27
C LEU A 223 10.71 3.74 -7.85
N VAL A 224 10.40 4.32 -9.02
CA VAL A 224 11.17 5.42 -9.61
C VAL A 224 10.35 6.71 -9.64
N MET A 225 11.01 7.83 -9.39
CA MET A 225 10.46 9.14 -9.71
C MET A 225 10.80 9.44 -11.16
N ILE A 226 9.79 9.77 -11.96
CA ILE A 226 9.99 10.42 -13.25
C ILE A 226 9.42 11.81 -13.06
N ASP A 227 10.31 12.79 -12.83
CA ASP A 227 9.88 14.18 -12.83
C ASP A 227 9.48 14.60 -14.26
N ARG A 228 8.69 15.66 -14.39
CA ARG A 228 8.29 16.19 -15.71
C ARG A 228 9.45 16.90 -16.44
N GLU A 229 10.61 17.04 -15.82
CA GLU A 229 11.77 17.72 -16.42
C GLU A 229 12.76 16.73 -17.07
N THR A 230 12.70 15.44 -16.74
CA THR A 230 13.55 14.36 -17.28
C THR A 230 13.08 13.80 -18.63
N TRP A 231 12.08 14.42 -19.28
CA TRP A 231 11.73 14.10 -20.68
C TRP A 231 12.84 14.42 -21.69
N GLN A 232 13.95 15.05 -21.29
CA GLN A 232 15.06 15.38 -22.18
C GLN A 232 16.22 14.37 -22.22
N LEU A 233 16.23 13.29 -21.43
CA LEU A 233 17.38 12.36 -21.39
C LEU A 233 17.08 10.91 -21.81
N ALA A 234 15.87 10.61 -22.29
CA ALA A 234 15.53 9.27 -22.79
C ALA A 234 15.62 9.13 -24.33
N TYR A 235 16.28 10.08 -25.01
CA TYR A 235 16.67 9.94 -26.41
C TYR A 235 18.16 10.26 -26.47
N LEU A 236 18.96 9.32 -26.98
CA LEU A 236 20.44 9.28 -27.01
C LEU A 236 21.08 8.50 -25.84
N ASP A 237 20.93 7.18 -25.84
CA ASP A 237 22.03 6.25 -26.19
C ASP A 237 21.42 4.89 -26.63
#